data_AF-A0AA37JJJ2-F1
#
_entry.id   AF-A0AA37JJJ2-F1
#
_cell.length_a   1.000
_cell.length_b   1.000
_cell.length_c   1.000
_cell.angle_alpha   90.00
_cell.angle_beta   90.00
_cell.angle_gamma   90.00
#
_symmetry.space_group_name_H-M   'P 1'
#
loop_
_entity.id
_entity.type
_entity.pdbx_description
1 polymer ?
#
loop_
_entity_poly.entity_id
_entity_poly.type
_entity_poly.pdbx_seq_one_letter_code
_entity_poly.pdbx_strand_id
1 'polypeptide(L)' 'MSNFSMDSINQIRESLEEIYINDEKGNAIATKYGFNGMQLKLIDEMIVHALRLYHFYATGEKVLESGSQKDS' A
#
# COMPACT_ATOMS: atom_id res chain seq x y z
N MET A 1 1.60 -22.29 6.48
CA MET A 1 1.16 -20.97 6.99
C MET A 1 1.73 -19.92 6.05
N SER A 2 0.95 -18.89 5.71
CA SER A 2 1.42 -17.80 4.85
C SER A 2 2.52 -17.01 5.56
N ASN A 3 3.65 -16.76 4.89
CA ASN A 3 4.70 -15.87 5.39
C ASN A 3 4.33 -14.38 5.25
N PHE A 4 3.10 -14.08 4.82
CA PHE A 4 2.62 -12.74 4.54
C PHE A 4 1.92 -12.15 5.77
N SER A 5 2.66 -11.37 6.56
CA SER A 5 2.16 -10.72 7.78
C SER A 5 1.73 -9.27 7.54
N MET A 6 1.04 -8.67 8.51
CA MET A 6 0.70 -7.24 8.47
C MET A 6 1.96 -6.35 8.38
N ASP A 7 3.07 -6.75 9.01
CA ASP A 7 4.34 -6.01 8.91
C ASP A 7 4.89 -6.00 7.48
N SER A 8 4.76 -7.10 6.74
CA SER A 8 5.12 -7.15 5.32
C SER A 8 4.31 -6.15 4.49
N ILE A 9 3.02 -5.97 4.81
CA ILE A 9 2.15 -5.01 4.12
C ILE A 9 2.61 -3.57 4.40
N ASN A 10 2.98 -3.25 5.64
CA ASN A 10 3.48 -1.93 6.00
C ASN A 10 4.81 -1.60 5.31
N GLN A 11 5.73 -2.57 5.21
CA GLN A 11 7.00 -2.40 4.47
C GLN A 11 6.76 -2.19 2.97
N ILE A 12 5.78 -2.89 2.38
CA ILE A 12 5.40 -2.69 0.97
C ILE A 12 4.85 -1.27 0.77
N ARG A 13 4.01 -0.77 1.69
CA ARG A 13 3.49 0.60 1.63
C ARG A 13 4.62 1.62 1.60
N GLU A 14 5.58 1.51 2.51
CA GLU A 14 6.75 2.40 2.57
C GLU A 14 7.57 2.34 1.26
N SER A 15 7.70 1.14 0.68
CA SER A 15 8.44 0.93 -0.57
C SER A 15 7.72 1.50 -1.80
N LEU A 16 6.38 1.49 -1.83
CA LEU A 16 5.59 2.00 -2.96
C LEU A 16 5.74 3.51 -3.14
N GLU A 17 5.74 4.26 -2.03
CA GLU A 17 5.99 5.71 -2.06
C GLU A 17 7.38 6.02 -2.63
N GLU A 18 8.39 5.20 -2.32
CA GLU A 18 9.74 5.37 -2.86
C GLU A 18 9.87 5.04 -4.35
N ILE A 19 9.13 4.04 -4.87
CA ILE A 19 9.23 3.61 -6.27
C ILE A 19 8.79 4.73 -7.23
N TYR A 20 7.69 5.41 -6.96
CA TYR A 20 7.22 6.45 -7.88
C TYR A 20 8.06 7.73 -7.83
N ILE A 21 8.68 8.00 -6.69
CA ILE A 21 9.45 9.23 -6.46
C ILE A 21 10.91 9.06 -6.88
N ASN A 22 11.53 7.92 -6.55
CA ASN A 22 12.98 7.73 -6.63
C ASN A 22 13.43 6.69 -7.69
N ASP A 23 12.55 5.81 -8.17
CA ASP A 23 12.90 4.85 -9.23
C ASP A 23 12.64 5.42 -10.63
N GLU A 24 13.65 5.41 -11.49
CA GLU A 24 13.57 5.97 -12.86
C GLU A 24 12.46 5.32 -13.70
N LYS A 25 12.20 4.01 -13.54
CA LYS A 25 11.14 3.33 -14.28
C LYS A 25 9.77 3.69 -13.73
N GLY A 26 9.62 3.76 -12.41
CA GLY A 26 8.40 4.22 -11.75
C GLY A 26 8.02 5.63 -12.20
N ASN A 27 8.99 6.55 -12.16
CA ASN A 27 8.82 7.91 -12.62
C ASN A 27 8.50 7.99 -14.13
N ALA A 28 9.19 7.22 -14.97
CA ALA A 28 8.93 7.19 -16.42
C ALA A 28 7.50 6.73 -16.74
N ILE A 29 6.97 5.73 -16.02
CA ILE A 29 5.58 5.29 -16.17
C ILE A 29 4.61 6.39 -15.72
N ALA A 30 4.83 6.98 -14.55
CA ALA A 30 4.00 8.07 -14.02
C ALA A 30 3.94 9.25 -15.00
N THR A 31 5.08 9.65 -15.54
CA THR A 31 5.20 10.73 -16.52
C THR A 31 4.52 10.37 -17.84
N LYS A 32 4.74 9.17 -18.38
CA LYS A 32 4.16 8.72 -19.65
C LYS A 32 2.63 8.74 -19.66
N TYR A 33 2.01 8.39 -18.54
CA TYR A 33 0.56 8.34 -18.41
C TYR A 33 -0.05 9.56 -17.69
N GLY A 34 0.78 10.54 -17.31
CA GLY A 34 0.33 11.78 -16.69
C GLY A 34 -0.25 11.60 -15.28
N PHE A 35 0.23 10.62 -14.52
CA PHE A 35 -0.21 10.46 -13.13
C PHE A 35 0.30 11.60 -12.26
N ASN A 36 -0.61 12.27 -11.57
CA ASN A 36 -0.27 13.25 -10.55
C ASN A 36 -0.12 12.59 -9.17
N GLY A 37 0.43 13.32 -8.20
CA GLY A 37 0.69 12.79 -6.86
C GLY A 37 -0.55 12.24 -6.14
N MET A 38 -1.74 12.79 -6.39
CA MET A 38 -2.99 12.26 -5.80
C MET A 38 -3.36 10.90 -6.41
N GLN A 39 -3.19 10.74 -7.72
CA GLN A 39 -3.48 9.47 -8.40
C GLN A 39 -2.49 8.37 -7.97
N LEU A 40 -1.21 8.70 -7.81
CA LEU A 40 -0.21 7.77 -7.30
C LEU A 40 -0.54 7.32 -5.88
N LYS A 41 -0.88 8.27 -5.00
CA LYS A 41 -1.34 7.95 -3.63
C LYS A 41 -2.56 7.04 -3.61
N LEU A 42 -3.53 7.26 -4.50
CA LEU A 42 -4.71 6.39 -4.61
C LEU A 42 -4.33 4.97 -5.05
N ILE A 43 -3.38 4.83 -5.98
CA ILE A 43 -2.88 3.52 -6.42
C ILE A 43 -2.22 2.79 -5.23
N ASP A 44 -1.40 3.48 -4.44
CA ASP A 44 -0.76 2.91 -3.25
C ASP A 44 -1.80 2.42 -2.24
N GLU A 45 -2.83 3.24 -1.97
CA GLU A 45 -3.94 2.88 -1.09
C GLU A 45 -4.71 1.66 -1.61
N MET A 46 -4.97 1.57 -2.92
CA MET A 46 -5.62 0.41 -3.54
C MET A 46 -4.81 -0.87 -3.39
N ILE A 47 -3.49 -0.80 -3.63
CA ILE A 47 -2.58 -1.94 -3.49
C ILE A 47 -2.57 -2.40 -2.02
N VAL A 48 -2.35 -1.47 -1.08
CA VAL A 48 -2.30 -1.78 0.36
C VAL A 48 -3.62 -2.37 0.84
N HIS A 49 -4.76 -1.83 0.40
CA HIS A 49 -6.07 -2.37 0.75
C HIS A 49 -6.29 -3.79 0.22
N ALA A 50 -5.90 -4.07 -1.03
CA ALA A 50 -5.97 -5.41 -1.60
C ALA A 50 -5.09 -6.42 -0.83
N LEU A 51 -3.88 -6.01 -0.43
CA LEU A 51 -3.00 -6.85 0.39
C LEU A 51 -3.58 -7.14 1.78
N ARG A 52 -4.20 -6.14 2.41
CA ARG A 52 -4.91 -6.28 3.70
C ARG A 52 -6.08 -7.25 3.59
N LEU A 53 -6.90 -7.13 2.55
CA LEU A 53 -8.00 -8.06 2.28
C LEU A 53 -7.49 -9.48 2.08
N TYR A 54 -6.44 -9.66 1.28
CA TYR A 54 -5.82 -10.98 1.08
C TYR A 54 -5.36 -11.60 2.40
N HIS A 55 -4.67 -10.81 3.24
CA HIS A 55 -4.24 -11.27 4.56
C HIS A 55 -5.42 -11.70 5.43
N PHE A 56 -6.47 -10.87 5.53
CA PHE A 56 -7.69 -11.21 6.26
C PHE A 56 -8.31 -12.54 5.78
N TYR A 57 -8.46 -12.74 4.47
CA TYR A 57 -9.04 -13.97 3.95
C TYR A 57 -8.13 -15.20 4.16
N ALA A 58 -6.81 -15.01 4.23
CA ALA A 58 -5.86 -16.10 4.43
C ALA A 58 -5.68 -16.49 5.90
N THR A 59 -5.83 -15.56 6.84
CA THR A 59 -5.51 -15.77 8.27
C THR A 59 -6.71 -15.63 9.21
N GLY A 60 -7.76 -14.92 8.81
CA GLY A 60 -8.88 -14.53 9.67
C GLY A 60 -8.56 -13.36 10.61
N GLU A 61 -7.36 -12.79 10.56
CA GLU A 61 -6.95 -11.67 11.41
C GLU A 61 -7.56 -10.36 10.90
N LYS A 62 -8.33 -9.68 11.77
CA LYS A 62 -8.96 -8.39 11.43
C LYS A 62 -7.91 -7.33 11.14
N VAL A 63 -8.09 -6.67 10.00
CA VAL A 63 -7.29 -5.52 9.59
C VAL A 63 -7.75 -4.31 10.40
N LEU A 64 -6.94 -3.86 11.36
CA LEU A 64 -7.16 -2.55 11.98
C LEU A 64 -6.77 -1.48 10.96
N GLU A 65 -7.74 -0.67 10.53
CA GLU A 65 -7.41 0.58 9.87
C GLU A 65 -6.65 1.45 10.88
N SER A 66 -5.37 1.69 10.60
CA SER A 66 -4.54 2.66 11.30
C SER A 66 -5.17 4.05 11.10
N GLY A 67 -6.12 4.37 11.98
CA GLY A 67 -7.01 5.54 11.94
C GLY A 67 -8.01 5.59 13.10
N SER A 68 -8.37 4.44 13.71
CA SER A 68 -9.28 4.41 14.87
C SER A 68 -8.55 4.18 16.20
N GLN A 69 -7.68 5.11 16.60
CA GLN A 69 -7.37 5.33 18.01
C GLN A 69 -7.20 6.82 18.27
N LYS A 70 -8.32 7.46 18.61
CA LYS A 70 -8.44 8.50 19.64
C LYS A 70 -9.92 8.61 19.99
N ASP A 71 -10.44 7.56 20.63
CA ASP A 71 -11.56 7.77 21.54
C ASP A 71 -10.98 8.05 22.93
N SER A 72 -11.62 9.03 23.57
CA SER A 72 -11.21 9.90 24.67
C SER A 72 -10.62 9.27 25.92
#